data_AF-A0A1A8NEB9-F1
#
_entry.id   AF-A0A1A8NEB9-F1
#
_cell.length_a   1.000
_cell.length_b   1.000
_cell.length_c   1.000
_cell.angle_alpha   90.00
_cell.angle_beta   90.00
_cell.angle_gamma   90.00
#
_symmetry.space_group_name_H-M   'P 1'
#
loop_
_entity.id
_entity.type
_entity.pdbx_description
1 polymer ?
#
loop_
_entity_poly.entity_id
_entity_poly.type
_entity_poly.pdbx_seq_one_letter_code
_entity_poly.pdbx_strand_id
1 'polypeptide(L)'
;MNLSSPLLFCLAAVFFSAASPHQIWNKLTLTHHWPTTFCSMEHCHAKISYWTLHGLWPDNGNECNSSWHFNSSQIEDLLPDMEKSWPDLIKPSSSSFWKYEWQKHGTCAAEAESLNSQHKYFSKALELYHKLDLSSALNKFNIIPSDYYNFSQIEGAIQSFYGVTPKIQCAHSSKNTQVQNLGQIEICFDSEFTLLDCEKNPNKEKFPKEVWNNLLVKTTSGFKVCDHDIPVYYPPLSLK
;
A
#
# COMPACT_ATOMS: atom_id res chain seq x y z
N MET A 1 1.63 9.50 79.25
CA MET A 1 1.96 10.14 77.96
C MET A 1 2.77 9.15 77.16
N ASN A 2 2.23 8.65 76.05
CA ASN A 2 2.93 8.16 74.85
C ASN A 2 1.85 7.65 73.88
N LEU A 3 1.46 8.51 72.94
CA LEU A 3 0.66 8.13 71.78
C LEU A 3 1.62 7.59 70.72
N SER A 4 1.53 6.31 70.40
CA SER A 4 2.19 5.72 69.23
C SER A 4 1.23 5.77 68.05
N SER A 5 1.49 6.65 67.09
CA SER A 5 0.75 6.74 65.83
C SER A 5 1.28 5.69 64.83
N PRO A 6 0.44 4.88 64.16
CA PRO A 6 0.91 4.00 63.10
C PRO A 6 1.11 4.81 61.81
N LEU A 7 2.34 4.87 61.32
CA LEU A 7 2.66 5.39 59.99
C LEU A 7 2.02 4.49 58.93
N LEU A 8 1.04 5.03 58.20
CA LEU A 8 0.47 4.43 57.00
C LEU A 8 1.43 4.66 55.83
N PHE A 9 2.19 3.63 55.43
CA PHE A 9 2.99 3.70 54.20
C PHE A 9 2.06 3.54 52.98
N CYS A 10 1.63 4.66 52.40
CA CYS A 10 1.06 4.67 51.05
C CYS A 10 2.17 4.35 50.03
N LEU A 11 2.21 3.11 49.55
CA LEU A 11 2.94 2.76 48.33
C LEU A 11 2.23 3.42 47.14
N ALA A 12 2.67 4.60 46.74
CA ALA A 12 2.27 5.20 45.49
C ALA A 12 2.81 4.32 44.34
N ALA A 13 1.92 3.56 43.70
CA ALA A 13 2.25 2.89 42.45
C ALA A 13 2.53 3.97 41.40
N VAL A 14 3.81 4.19 41.09
CA VAL A 14 4.23 5.05 39.99
C VAL A 14 3.91 4.29 38.71
N PHE A 15 2.75 4.59 38.12
CA PHE A 15 2.46 4.19 36.75
C PHE A 15 3.38 4.98 35.83
N PHE A 16 4.52 4.40 35.49
CA PHE A 16 5.29 4.84 34.33
C PHE A 16 4.41 4.57 33.11
N SER A 17 3.68 5.59 32.66
CA SER A 17 3.14 5.59 31.31
C SER A 17 4.36 5.63 30.39
N ALA A 18 4.77 4.47 29.89
CA ALA A 18 5.71 4.42 28.78
C ALA A 18 5.08 5.27 27.67
N ALA A 19 5.69 6.41 27.36
CA ALA A 19 5.30 7.16 26.18
C ALA A 19 5.49 6.20 25.00
N SER A 20 4.38 5.79 24.38
CA SER A 20 4.44 5.01 23.15
C SER A 20 5.39 5.72 22.19
N PRO A 21 6.31 5.01 21.52
CA PRO A 21 7.13 5.62 20.48
C PRO A 21 6.21 6.42 19.57
N HIS A 22 6.52 7.71 19.37
CA HIS A 22 5.74 8.55 18.49
C HIS A 22 5.84 7.97 17.08
N GLN A 23 4.82 7.19 16.69
CA GLN A 23 4.71 6.60 15.37
C GLN A 23 4.62 7.73 14.35
N ILE A 24 5.56 7.81 13.41
CA ILE A 24 5.63 8.93 12.45
C ILE A 24 4.56 8.88 11.36
N TRP A 25 3.83 7.77 11.25
CA TRP A 25 2.82 7.50 10.25
C TRP A 25 1.51 7.02 10.92
N ASN A 26 0.38 7.35 10.31
CA ASN A 26 -0.95 6.98 10.84
C ASN A 26 -1.77 6.13 9.87
N LYS A 27 -1.28 5.99 8.63
CA LYS A 27 -1.94 5.23 7.58
C LYS A 27 -0.92 4.38 6.84
N LEU A 28 -1.32 3.17 6.51
CA LEU A 28 -0.64 2.30 5.57
C LEU A 28 -1.44 2.20 4.28
N THR A 29 -0.75 2.19 3.15
CA THR A 29 -1.33 1.97 1.84
C THR A 29 -0.84 0.64 1.30
N LEU A 30 -1.73 -0.34 1.15
CA LEU A 30 -1.44 -1.57 0.44
C LEU A 30 -1.68 -1.33 -1.06
N THR A 31 -0.58 -1.33 -1.81
CA THR A 31 -0.56 -0.95 -3.21
C THR A 31 -0.50 -2.21 -4.08
N HIS A 32 -1.52 -2.40 -4.90
CA HIS A 32 -1.58 -3.46 -5.92
C HIS A 32 -1.33 -2.83 -7.28
N HIS A 33 -0.57 -3.49 -8.15
CA HIS A 33 -0.43 -3.07 -9.54
C HIS A 33 -0.85 -4.18 -10.51
N TRP A 34 -1.27 -3.79 -11.71
CA TRP A 34 -1.67 -4.71 -12.76
C TRP A 34 -0.49 -4.97 -13.70
N PRO A 35 0.04 -6.22 -13.74
CA PRO A 35 1.27 -6.51 -14.48
C PRO A 35 1.24 -6.15 -15.96
N THR A 36 0.09 -6.36 -16.62
CA THR A 36 -0.04 -6.05 -18.06
C THR A 36 0.10 -4.55 -18.32
N THR A 37 -0.50 -3.70 -17.50
CA THR A 37 -0.38 -2.25 -17.68
C THR A 37 1.03 -1.79 -17.29
N PHE A 38 1.58 -2.29 -16.19
CA PHE A 38 2.94 -1.98 -15.77
C PHE A 38 3.97 -2.29 -16.88
N CYS A 39 3.97 -3.51 -17.41
CA CYS A 39 4.89 -3.91 -18.49
C CYS A 39 4.59 -3.26 -19.85
N SER A 40 3.47 -2.59 -20.02
CA SER A 40 3.24 -1.76 -21.21
C SER A 40 4.00 -0.42 -21.16
N MET A 41 4.37 0.02 -19.96
CA MET A 41 5.13 1.25 -19.71
C MET A 41 6.62 1.00 -19.47
N GLU A 42 6.97 -0.20 -19.02
CA GLU A 42 8.32 -0.59 -18.62
C GLU A 42 8.92 -1.64 -19.57
N HIS A 43 10.24 -1.86 -19.46
CA HIS A 43 10.95 -2.87 -20.24
C HIS A 43 10.77 -4.29 -19.67
N CYS A 44 9.53 -4.79 -19.66
CA CYS A 44 9.20 -6.16 -19.27
C CYS A 44 8.10 -6.79 -20.13
N HIS A 45 7.88 -8.08 -19.93
CA HIS A 45 6.78 -8.83 -20.54
C HIS A 45 5.91 -9.40 -19.43
N ALA A 46 4.64 -9.01 -19.39
CA ALA A 46 3.71 -9.56 -18.43
C ALA A 46 3.53 -11.07 -18.68
N LYS A 47 3.61 -11.85 -17.60
CA LYS A 47 3.32 -13.30 -17.58
C LYS A 47 2.30 -13.67 -16.51
N ILE A 48 1.77 -12.66 -15.83
CA ILE A 48 0.91 -12.78 -14.66
C ILE A 48 -0.41 -12.09 -15.00
N SER A 49 -1.51 -12.82 -14.80
CA SER A 49 -2.88 -12.37 -15.11
C SER A 49 -3.71 -12.11 -13.85
N TYR A 50 -3.05 -11.77 -12.74
CA TYR A 50 -3.67 -11.39 -11.48
C TYR A 50 -2.95 -10.15 -10.91
N TRP A 51 -3.62 -9.43 -10.01
CA TRP A 51 -3.04 -8.29 -9.32
C TRP A 51 -1.87 -8.73 -8.45
N THR A 52 -0.75 -8.03 -8.49
CA THR A 52 0.40 -8.30 -7.61
C THR A 52 0.65 -7.12 -6.68
N LEU A 53 1.30 -7.38 -5.54
CA LEU A 53 1.76 -6.32 -4.67
C LEU A 53 2.86 -5.51 -5.35
N HIS A 54 2.71 -4.20 -5.24
CA HIS A 54 3.80 -3.24 -5.39
C HIS A 54 4.41 -2.94 -4.03
N GLY A 55 3.58 -2.73 -2.99
CA GLY A 55 4.01 -2.04 -1.79
C GLY A 55 3.08 -2.12 -0.59
N LEU A 56 3.64 -1.97 0.61
CA LEU A 56 2.92 -1.58 1.82
C LEU A 56 3.57 -0.32 2.39
N TRP A 57 2.94 0.84 2.19
CA TRP A 57 3.62 2.12 2.39
C TRP A 57 3.02 2.94 3.53
N PRO A 58 3.82 3.35 4.51
CA PRO A 58 3.46 4.43 5.42
C PRO A 58 3.12 5.73 4.67
N ASP A 59 2.14 6.49 5.17
CA ASP A 59 1.74 7.79 4.60
C ASP A 59 2.75 8.91 4.85
N ASN A 60 3.74 8.66 5.70
CA ASN A 60 4.83 9.59 6.01
C ASN A 60 6.15 8.83 6.26
N GLY A 61 7.27 9.50 5.97
CA GLY A 61 8.61 8.94 6.07
C GLY A 61 9.11 8.28 4.78
N ASN A 62 10.43 8.31 4.59
CA ASN A 62 11.12 7.65 3.48
C ASN A 62 12.55 7.34 3.93
N GLU A 63 13.01 6.10 3.70
CA GLU A 63 14.38 5.67 4.06
C GLU A 63 14.72 5.95 5.54
N CYS A 64 13.80 5.65 6.45
CA CYS A 64 13.87 6.05 7.86
C CYS A 64 15.02 5.40 8.65
N ASN A 65 15.61 4.32 8.14
CA ASN A 65 16.82 3.72 8.73
C ASN A 65 17.80 3.20 7.66
N SER A 66 18.75 4.05 7.27
CA SER A 66 19.76 3.71 6.26
C SER A 66 20.75 2.61 6.67
N SER A 67 20.87 2.34 7.97
CA SER A 67 21.75 1.29 8.51
C SER A 67 21.08 -0.09 8.57
N TRP A 68 19.75 -0.15 8.43
CA TRP A 68 19.00 -1.40 8.51
C TRP A 68 18.80 -2.01 7.12
N HIS A 69 19.87 -2.63 6.62
CA HIS A 69 19.86 -3.26 5.31
C HIS A 69 18.92 -4.47 5.23
N PHE A 70 18.32 -4.66 4.05
CA PHE A 70 17.54 -5.85 3.72
C PHE A 70 18.40 -7.11 3.83
N ASN A 71 17.82 -8.17 4.42
CA ASN A 71 18.44 -9.48 4.59
C ASN A 71 17.41 -10.57 4.26
N SER A 72 17.56 -11.21 3.10
CA SER A 72 16.63 -12.24 2.63
C SER A 72 16.53 -13.45 3.54
N SER A 73 17.58 -13.77 4.33
CA SER A 73 17.53 -14.87 5.29
C SER A 73 16.54 -14.61 6.43
N GLN A 74 16.11 -13.36 6.66
CA GLN A 74 15.06 -13.05 7.65
C GLN A 74 13.64 -13.32 7.15
N ILE A 75 13.48 -13.63 5.87
CA ILE A 75 12.17 -13.86 5.24
C ILE A 75 12.16 -15.14 4.38
N GLU A 76 13.09 -16.07 4.64
CA GLU A 76 13.28 -17.27 3.82
C GLU A 76 12.00 -18.11 3.69
N ASP A 77 11.23 -18.20 4.76
CA ASP A 77 9.93 -18.88 4.82
C ASP A 77 8.85 -18.18 3.98
N LEU A 78 8.99 -16.87 3.72
CA LEU A 78 8.05 -16.07 2.94
C LEU A 78 8.36 -16.09 1.44
N LEU A 79 9.59 -16.47 1.04
CA LEU A 79 10.05 -16.36 -0.34
C LEU A 79 9.12 -16.99 -1.38
N PRO A 80 8.56 -18.21 -1.17
CA PRO A 80 7.64 -18.80 -2.15
C PRO A 80 6.38 -17.97 -2.41
N ASP A 81 5.87 -17.27 -1.38
CA ASP A 81 4.70 -16.41 -1.51
C ASP A 81 5.09 -15.02 -2.03
N MET A 82 6.25 -14.49 -1.63
CA MET A 82 6.81 -13.25 -2.17
C MET A 82 7.01 -13.34 -3.68
N GLU A 83 7.54 -14.47 -4.20
CA GLU A 83 7.73 -14.70 -5.64
C GLU A 83 6.42 -14.73 -6.44
N LYS A 84 5.32 -15.12 -5.81
CA LYS A 84 4.00 -15.21 -6.44
C LYS A 84 3.21 -13.91 -6.31
N SER A 85 3.14 -13.39 -5.09
CA SER A 85 2.23 -12.33 -4.68
C SER A 85 2.88 -10.94 -4.74
N TRP A 86 4.20 -10.86 -4.63
CA TRP A 86 4.97 -9.62 -4.68
C TRP A 86 6.19 -9.68 -5.64
N PRO A 87 6.06 -10.18 -6.88
CA PRO A 87 7.19 -10.35 -7.79
C PRO A 87 7.79 -9.01 -8.25
N ASP A 88 9.09 -9.02 -8.54
CA ASP A 88 9.71 -8.02 -9.40
C ASP A 88 9.33 -8.33 -10.86
N LEU A 89 8.48 -7.49 -11.47
CA LEU A 89 8.03 -7.68 -12.85
C LEU A 89 9.13 -7.40 -13.90
N ILE A 90 10.20 -6.68 -13.54
CA ILE A 90 11.33 -6.35 -14.43
C ILE A 90 12.44 -7.39 -14.28
N LYS A 91 12.75 -7.80 -13.04
CA LYS A 91 13.80 -8.78 -12.72
C LYS A 91 13.27 -9.90 -11.80
N PRO A 92 12.45 -10.84 -12.31
CA PRO A 92 11.74 -11.82 -11.49
C PRO A 92 12.60 -12.71 -10.58
N SER A 93 13.88 -12.93 -10.94
CA SER A 93 14.82 -13.74 -10.15
C SER A 93 15.64 -12.92 -9.14
N SER A 94 15.33 -11.65 -8.93
CA SER A 94 16.09 -10.75 -8.06
C SER A 94 15.30 -10.32 -6.84
N SER A 95 15.95 -10.33 -5.68
CA SER A 95 15.43 -9.72 -4.45
C SER A 95 15.63 -8.19 -4.39
N SER A 96 16.13 -7.58 -5.47
CA SER A 96 16.43 -6.14 -5.53
C SER A 96 15.18 -5.28 -5.27
N PHE A 97 14.02 -5.74 -5.74
CA PHE A 97 12.77 -5.03 -5.52
C PHE A 97 12.35 -5.05 -4.04
N TRP A 98 12.36 -6.21 -3.39
CA TRP A 98 12.06 -6.30 -1.95
C TRP A 98 13.08 -5.53 -1.10
N LYS A 99 14.34 -5.53 -1.51
CA LYS A 99 15.36 -4.67 -0.89
C LYS A 99 14.97 -3.18 -0.99
N TYR A 100 14.55 -2.72 -2.17
CA TYR A 100 14.10 -1.34 -2.36
C TYR A 100 12.88 -1.02 -1.49
N GLU A 101 11.85 -1.85 -1.51
CA GLU A 101 10.64 -1.68 -0.71
C GLU A 101 10.93 -1.66 0.79
N TRP A 102 11.80 -2.56 1.27
CA TRP A 102 12.24 -2.56 2.66
C TRP A 102 12.97 -1.26 3.02
N GLN A 103 14.02 -0.91 2.27
CA GLN A 103 14.84 0.26 2.60
C GLN A 103 14.02 1.53 2.57
N LYS A 104 13.16 1.69 1.57
CA LYS A 104 12.41 2.91 1.33
C LYS A 104 11.20 3.05 2.24
N HIS A 105 10.43 1.97 2.43
CA HIS A 105 9.13 2.00 3.10
C HIS A 105 9.11 1.15 4.38
N GLY A 106 9.64 -0.08 4.31
CA GLY A 106 9.65 -1.02 5.44
C GLY A 106 10.39 -0.49 6.68
N THR A 107 11.50 0.23 6.51
CA THR A 107 12.23 0.85 7.63
C THR A 107 11.41 1.90 8.39
N CYS A 108 10.51 2.60 7.72
CA CYS A 108 9.59 3.55 8.34
C CYS A 108 8.40 2.83 8.99
N ALA A 109 7.87 1.79 8.32
CA ALA A 109 6.80 0.96 8.86
C ALA A 109 7.22 0.28 10.18
N ALA A 110 8.50 -0.12 10.26
CA ALA A 110 9.09 -0.81 11.41
C ALA A 110 9.19 0.01 12.70
N GLU A 111 8.83 1.30 12.68
CA GLU A 111 8.63 2.07 13.91
C GLU A 111 7.44 1.59 14.74
N ALA A 112 6.43 0.99 14.10
CA ALA A 112 5.36 0.31 14.81
C ALA A 112 5.81 -1.07 15.28
N GLU A 113 5.51 -1.41 16.54
CA GLU A 113 5.86 -2.70 17.14
C GLU A 113 5.29 -3.90 16.36
N SER A 114 4.13 -3.71 15.74
CA SER A 114 3.47 -4.70 14.88
C SER A 114 4.24 -5.01 13.59
N LEU A 115 5.14 -4.12 13.14
CA LEU A 115 5.91 -4.22 11.90
C LEU A 115 7.43 -4.15 12.11
N ASN A 116 7.92 -4.20 13.36
CA ASN A 116 9.30 -3.90 13.75
C ASN A 116 10.37 -4.95 13.37
N SER A 117 10.17 -5.68 12.28
CA SER A 117 11.18 -6.54 11.66
C SER A 117 10.86 -6.73 10.17
N GLN A 118 11.86 -7.17 9.37
CA GLN A 118 11.64 -7.50 7.96
C GLN A 118 10.55 -8.56 7.82
N HIS A 119 10.65 -9.63 8.63
CA HIS A 119 9.64 -10.70 8.64
C HIS A 119 8.24 -10.17 8.93
N LYS A 120 8.05 -9.36 9.99
CA LYS A 120 6.74 -8.80 10.35
C LYS A 120 6.18 -7.90 9.24
N TYR A 121 7.00 -7.05 8.64
CA TYR A 121 6.59 -6.17 7.56
C TYR A 121 6.12 -6.94 6.33
N PHE A 122 6.95 -7.87 5.82
CA PHE A 122 6.64 -8.64 4.62
C PHE A 122 5.48 -9.62 4.85
N SER A 123 5.46 -10.34 5.99
CA SER A 123 4.38 -11.27 6.30
C SER A 123 3.04 -10.54 6.46
N LYS A 124 3.02 -9.35 7.09
CA LYS A 124 1.80 -8.55 7.21
C LYS A 124 1.29 -8.07 5.86
N ALA A 125 2.17 -7.62 4.97
CA ALA A 125 1.76 -7.21 3.63
C ALA A 125 1.15 -8.38 2.82
N LEU A 126 1.75 -9.58 2.89
CA LEU A 126 1.21 -10.79 2.28
C LEU A 126 -0.14 -11.18 2.90
N GLU A 127 -0.26 -11.15 4.23
CA GLU A 127 -1.52 -11.42 4.93
C GLU A 127 -2.64 -10.48 4.46
N LEU A 128 -2.36 -9.17 4.39
CA LEU A 128 -3.34 -8.18 3.93
C LEU A 128 -3.73 -8.39 2.47
N TYR A 129 -2.76 -8.72 1.61
CA TYR A 129 -2.99 -9.01 0.20
C TYR A 129 -3.95 -10.20 0.01
N HIS A 130 -3.66 -11.32 0.69
CA HIS A 130 -4.50 -12.52 0.61
C HIS A 130 -5.87 -12.32 1.25
N LYS A 131 -5.94 -11.54 2.35
CA LYS A 131 -7.20 -11.24 3.03
C LYS A 131 -8.10 -10.34 2.19
N LEU A 132 -7.52 -9.35 1.49
CA LEU A 132 -8.29 -8.49 0.60
C LEU A 132 -8.81 -9.27 -0.60
N ASP A 133 -7.95 -10.07 -1.24
CA ASP A 133 -8.27 -10.80 -2.47
C ASP A 133 -8.96 -9.88 -3.50
N LEU A 134 -8.24 -8.83 -3.91
CA LEU A 134 -8.75 -7.78 -4.80
C LEU A 134 -9.32 -8.35 -6.10
N SER A 135 -8.72 -9.42 -6.63
CA SER A 135 -9.19 -10.08 -7.85
C SER A 135 -10.58 -10.67 -7.66
N SER A 136 -10.81 -11.40 -6.56
CA SER A 136 -12.15 -11.94 -6.26
C SER A 136 -13.16 -10.83 -5.97
N ALA A 137 -12.75 -9.75 -5.29
CA ALA A 137 -13.64 -8.62 -5.02
C ALA A 137 -14.14 -7.97 -6.31
N LEU A 138 -13.25 -7.65 -7.25
CA LEU A 138 -13.60 -7.10 -8.55
C LEU A 138 -14.48 -8.07 -9.37
N ASN A 139 -14.12 -9.36 -9.36
CA ASN A 139 -14.85 -10.39 -10.11
C ASN A 139 -16.30 -10.55 -9.65
N LYS A 140 -16.62 -10.38 -8.35
CA LYS A 140 -18.02 -10.42 -7.87
C LYS A 140 -18.92 -9.35 -8.50
N PHE A 141 -18.33 -8.28 -9.03
CA PHE A 141 -19.03 -7.22 -9.75
C PHE A 141 -18.84 -7.31 -11.27
N ASN A 142 -18.33 -8.44 -11.77
CA ASN A 142 -17.99 -8.68 -13.18
C ASN A 142 -16.96 -7.70 -13.74
N ILE A 143 -16.08 -7.16 -12.89
CA ILE A 143 -14.95 -6.34 -13.32
C ILE A 143 -13.75 -7.26 -13.53
N ILE A 144 -13.60 -7.70 -14.77
CA ILE A 144 -12.56 -8.65 -15.19
C ILE A 144 -11.66 -8.05 -16.29
N PRO A 145 -10.43 -8.57 -16.48
CA PRO A 145 -9.54 -8.10 -17.53
C PRO A 145 -10.12 -8.49 -18.91
N SER A 146 -10.69 -7.52 -19.63
CA SER A 146 -11.22 -7.72 -20.99
C SER A 146 -11.76 -6.44 -21.63
N ASP A 147 -12.35 -5.56 -20.82
CA ASP A 147 -13.24 -4.50 -21.29
C ASP A 147 -12.88 -3.13 -20.71
N TYR A 148 -13.66 -2.13 -21.11
CA TYR A 148 -13.67 -0.77 -20.59
C TYR A 148 -14.72 -0.63 -19.50
N TYR A 149 -14.36 0.08 -18.44
CA TYR A 149 -15.23 0.39 -17.33
C TYR A 149 -15.24 1.89 -17.10
N ASN A 150 -16.36 2.42 -16.62
CA ASN A 150 -16.36 3.75 -16.03
C ASN A 150 -15.59 3.70 -14.70
N PHE A 151 -14.89 4.78 -14.37
CA PHE A 151 -14.19 4.91 -13.09
C PHE A 151 -15.12 4.57 -11.90
N SER A 152 -16.34 5.12 -11.90
CA SER A 152 -17.34 4.91 -10.86
C SER A 152 -17.80 3.45 -10.70
N GLN A 153 -17.70 2.63 -11.76
CA GLN A 153 -18.00 1.20 -11.65
C GLN A 153 -16.91 0.48 -10.86
N ILE A 154 -15.64 0.78 -11.12
CA ILE A 154 -14.50 0.18 -10.42
C ILE A 154 -14.49 0.65 -8.96
N GLU A 155 -14.57 1.96 -8.72
CA GLU A 155 -14.61 2.52 -7.37
C GLU A 155 -15.81 2.00 -6.58
N GLY A 156 -17.01 2.03 -7.18
CA GLY A 156 -18.24 1.57 -6.53
C GLY A 156 -18.23 0.08 -6.20
N ALA A 157 -17.60 -0.76 -7.01
CA ALA A 157 -17.43 -2.19 -6.70
C ALA A 157 -16.54 -2.40 -5.48
N ILE A 158 -15.41 -1.69 -5.42
CA ILE A 158 -14.45 -1.78 -4.30
C ILE A 158 -15.09 -1.22 -3.02
N GLN A 159 -15.75 -0.07 -3.09
CA GLN A 159 -16.52 0.51 -1.99
C GLN A 159 -17.63 -0.42 -1.49
N SER A 160 -18.38 -1.04 -2.39
CA SER A 160 -19.46 -1.97 -2.03
C SER A 160 -18.94 -3.24 -1.36
N PHE A 161 -17.74 -3.70 -1.72
CA PHE A 161 -17.14 -4.89 -1.15
C PHE A 161 -16.46 -4.63 0.20
N TYR A 162 -15.64 -3.58 0.29
CA TYR A 162 -14.78 -3.33 1.45
C TYR A 162 -15.31 -2.23 2.39
N GLY A 163 -16.31 -1.45 1.97
CA GLY A 163 -16.86 -0.35 2.76
C GLY A 163 -15.97 0.89 2.84
N VAL A 164 -14.92 0.97 2.03
CA VAL A 164 -13.95 2.09 2.00
C VAL A 164 -13.60 2.49 0.57
N THR A 165 -13.17 3.74 0.42
CA THR A 165 -12.82 4.34 -0.87
C THR A 165 -11.36 4.05 -1.23
N PRO A 166 -11.09 3.34 -2.34
CA PRO A 166 -9.73 3.10 -2.82
C PRO A 166 -9.14 4.35 -3.47
N LYS A 167 -7.83 4.33 -3.74
CA LYS A 167 -7.23 5.21 -4.75
C LYS A 167 -6.88 4.40 -6.00
N ILE A 168 -7.43 4.80 -7.13
CA ILE A 168 -7.31 4.07 -8.41
C ILE A 168 -6.44 4.90 -9.35
N GLN A 169 -5.41 4.27 -9.91
CA GLN A 169 -4.42 4.91 -10.75
C GLN A 169 -4.27 4.19 -12.09
N CYS A 170 -4.08 5.00 -13.13
CA CYS A 170 -4.05 4.58 -14.52
C CYS A 170 -2.74 4.97 -15.19
N ALA A 171 -2.39 4.20 -16.22
CA ALA A 171 -1.40 4.59 -17.21
C ALA A 171 -2.10 5.40 -18.31
N HIS A 172 -1.59 6.60 -18.55
CA HIS A 172 -2.11 7.48 -19.60
C HIS A 172 -1.25 7.35 -20.86
N SER A 173 -1.88 7.09 -22.00
CA SER A 173 -1.19 7.08 -23.28
C SER A 173 -0.99 8.50 -23.79
N SER A 174 0.24 8.84 -24.17
CA SER A 174 0.53 10.13 -24.85
C SER A 174 -0.07 10.20 -26.26
N LYS A 175 -0.45 9.06 -26.85
CA LYS A 175 -0.98 8.96 -28.22
C LYS A 175 -2.50 8.83 -28.28
N ASN A 176 -3.14 8.35 -27.22
CA ASN A 176 -4.59 8.21 -27.15
C ASN A 176 -5.09 8.72 -25.81
N THR A 177 -5.71 9.90 -25.82
CA THR A 177 -6.27 10.55 -24.62
C THR A 177 -7.72 10.16 -24.35
N GLN A 178 -8.34 9.32 -25.21
CA GLN A 178 -9.74 8.92 -25.07
C GLN A 178 -9.93 7.72 -24.13
N VAL A 179 -8.83 7.02 -23.80
CA VAL A 179 -8.84 5.86 -22.91
C VAL A 179 -7.63 5.89 -22.01
N GLN A 180 -7.74 5.29 -20.83
CA GLN A 180 -6.66 5.12 -19.87
C GLN A 180 -6.61 3.67 -19.40
N ASN A 181 -5.44 3.15 -19.08
CA ASN A 181 -5.30 1.73 -18.70
C ASN A 181 -5.24 1.60 -17.17
N LEU A 182 -6.10 0.76 -16.59
CA LEU A 182 -6.11 0.45 -15.17
C LEU A 182 -4.75 -0.11 -14.76
N GLY A 183 -4.08 0.55 -13.81
CA GLY A 183 -2.67 0.31 -13.53
C GLY A 183 -2.36 -0.08 -12.10
N GLN A 184 -2.94 0.63 -11.13
CA GLN A 184 -2.65 0.46 -9.71
C GLN A 184 -3.89 0.77 -8.87
N ILE A 185 -4.12 -0.02 -7.82
CA ILE A 185 -5.20 0.18 -6.85
C ILE A 185 -4.57 0.15 -5.46
N GLU A 186 -4.80 1.23 -4.73
CA GLU A 186 -4.35 1.44 -3.36
C GLU A 186 -5.54 1.23 -2.40
N ILE A 187 -5.36 0.36 -1.42
CA ILE A 187 -6.31 0.13 -0.31
C ILE A 187 -5.63 0.53 1.00
N CYS A 188 -6.30 1.33 1.82
CA CYS A 188 -5.67 1.98 2.96
C CYS A 188 -6.14 1.42 4.30
N PHE A 189 -5.23 1.47 5.28
CA PHE A 189 -5.42 0.95 6.61
C PHE A 189 -4.92 1.95 7.66
N ASP A 190 -5.50 1.94 8.86
CA ASP A 190 -4.88 2.60 10.02
C ASP A 190 -3.69 1.79 10.57
N SER A 191 -3.08 2.27 11.67
CA SER A 191 -1.99 1.60 12.36
C SER A 191 -2.33 0.22 12.91
N GLU A 192 -3.62 -0.07 13.11
CA GLU A 192 -4.14 -1.34 13.61
C GLU A 192 -4.59 -2.29 12.49
N PHE A 193 -4.29 -1.95 11.24
CA PHE A 193 -4.67 -2.70 10.04
C PHE A 193 -6.19 -2.78 9.82
N THR A 194 -6.93 -1.77 10.27
CA THR A 194 -8.35 -1.60 9.95
C THR A 194 -8.50 -0.76 8.69
N LEU A 195 -9.38 -1.19 7.79
CA LEU A 195 -9.65 -0.48 6.55
C LEU A 195 -10.14 0.95 6.79
N LEU A 196 -9.64 1.89 5.98
CA LEU A 196 -10.10 3.27 5.95
C LEU A 196 -10.06 3.84 4.52
N ASP A 197 -10.75 4.97 4.30
CA ASP A 197 -10.73 5.68 3.02
C ASP A 197 -9.31 6.17 2.69
N CYS A 198 -8.83 5.87 1.48
CA CYS A 198 -7.51 6.33 1.03
C CYS A 198 -7.41 7.84 0.88
N GLU A 199 -8.51 8.48 0.47
CA GLU A 199 -8.65 9.93 0.40
C GLU A 199 -9.22 10.49 1.71
N LYS A 200 -8.70 11.61 2.17
CA LYS A 200 -9.34 12.36 3.26
C LYS A 200 -10.62 12.97 2.71
N ASN A 201 -11.77 12.64 3.29
CA ASN A 201 -13.07 13.20 2.92
C ASN A 201 -12.99 14.75 2.87
N PRO A 202 -13.13 15.40 1.69
CA PRO A 202 -12.78 16.82 1.47
C PRO A 202 -13.77 17.83 2.06
N ASN A 203 -14.66 17.43 2.96
CA ASN A 203 -15.53 18.36 3.67
C ASN A 203 -14.84 19.17 4.79
N LYS A 204 -13.50 19.09 4.93
CA LYS A 204 -12.71 20.06 5.71
C LYS A 204 -11.40 20.39 4.99
N GLU A 205 -11.22 21.68 4.75
CA GLU A 205 -10.02 22.37 4.24
C GLU A 205 -9.83 22.39 2.71
N LYS A 206 -10.52 23.36 2.08
CA LYS A 206 -10.14 23.90 0.78
C LYS A 206 -8.75 24.55 0.90
N PHE A 207 -7.70 23.85 0.50
CA PHE A 207 -6.41 24.49 0.22
C PHE A 207 -6.36 25.05 -1.21
N PRO A 208 -5.73 26.21 -1.43
CA PRO A 208 -5.68 26.88 -2.74
C PRO A 208 -5.03 26.01 -3.83
N LYS A 209 -5.58 26.11 -5.04
CA LYS A 209 -5.21 25.35 -6.25
C LYS A 209 -3.77 25.54 -6.75
N GLU A 210 -2.94 26.34 -6.09
CA GLU A 210 -1.61 26.74 -6.59
C GLU A 210 -0.44 25.86 -6.12
N VAL A 211 -0.66 24.88 -5.24
CA VAL A 211 0.43 24.04 -4.68
C VAL A 211 0.72 22.77 -5.50
N TRP A 212 -0.12 22.44 -6.49
CA TRP A 212 -0.01 21.19 -7.27
C TRP A 212 1.23 21.10 -8.19
N ASN A 213 1.92 22.20 -8.47
CA ASN A 213 3.02 22.19 -9.43
C ASN A 213 4.39 21.74 -8.87
N ASN A 214 4.54 21.56 -7.56
CA ASN A 214 5.86 21.32 -6.94
C ASN A 214 5.99 20.04 -6.10
N LEU A 215 5.00 19.13 -6.16
CA LEU A 215 4.98 17.88 -5.39
C LEU A 215 5.00 16.62 -6.26
N LEU A 216 5.54 16.71 -7.48
CA LEU A 216 5.96 15.55 -8.26
C LEU A 216 7.29 15.03 -7.69
N VAL A 217 7.23 14.49 -6.48
CA VAL A 217 8.27 13.57 -5.98
C VAL A 217 8.27 12.40 -6.96
N LYS A 218 9.43 12.16 -7.58
CA LYS A 218 9.70 11.04 -8.49
C LYS A 218 9.45 9.69 -7.78
N THR A 219 8.21 9.26 -7.71
CA THR A 219 7.86 7.84 -7.59
C THR A 219 7.79 7.32 -9.02
N THR A 220 8.79 6.55 -9.43
CA THR A 220 9.02 6.04 -10.78
C THR A 220 8.05 4.93 -11.19
N SER A 221 6.75 5.15 -10.97
CA SER A 221 5.72 4.44 -11.72
C SER A 221 4.97 5.52 -12.51
N GLY A 222 4.86 5.37 -13.82
CA GLY A 222 4.14 6.33 -14.69
C GLY A 222 2.64 6.46 -14.41
N PHE A 223 2.14 5.81 -13.35
CA PHE A 223 0.74 5.83 -12.95
C PHE A 223 0.35 7.17 -12.31
N LYS A 224 -0.82 7.68 -12.70
CA LYS A 224 -1.47 8.85 -12.11
C LYS A 224 -2.88 8.48 -11.69
N VAL A 225 -3.51 9.27 -10.83
CA VAL A 225 -4.94 9.06 -10.49
C VAL A 225 -5.74 9.02 -11.79
N CYS A 226 -6.58 7.99 -11.95
CA CYS A 226 -7.39 7.84 -13.16
C CYS A 226 -8.31 9.06 -13.30
N ASP A 227 -8.51 9.53 -14.52
CA ASP A 227 -9.51 10.57 -14.81
C ASP A 227 -10.91 9.98 -14.64
N HIS A 228 -11.82 10.65 -13.94
CA HIS A 228 -13.14 10.10 -13.60
C HIS A 228 -14.06 10.06 -14.84
N ASP A 229 -13.79 10.89 -15.85
CA ASP A 229 -14.63 11.07 -17.03
C ASP A 229 -14.10 10.29 -18.25
N ILE A 230 -12.93 9.64 -18.14
CA ILE A 230 -12.32 8.86 -19.22
C ILE A 230 -12.53 7.36 -18.98
N PRO A 231 -13.02 6.60 -19.98
CA PRO A 231 -13.13 5.14 -19.88
C PRO A 231 -11.81 4.47 -19.47
N VAL A 232 -11.91 3.58 -18.49
CA VAL A 232 -10.78 2.83 -17.93
C VAL A 232 -10.73 1.44 -18.57
N TYR A 233 -9.73 1.20 -19.41
CA TYR A 233 -9.47 -0.12 -19.98
C TYR A 233 -8.78 -1.02 -18.96
N TYR A 234 -9.31 -2.23 -18.74
CA TYR A 234 -8.67 -3.24 -17.91
C TYR A 234 -8.05 -4.33 -18.82
N PRO A 235 -6.76 -4.20 -19.19
CA PRO A 235 -6.17 -5.04 -20.24
C PRO A 235 -5.98 -6.50 -19.80
N PRO A 236 -6.43 -7.50 -20.56
CA PRO A 236 -6.10 -8.90 -20.30
C PRO A 236 -4.61 -9.17 -20.59
N LEU A 237 -4.09 -10.25 -19.99
CA LEU A 237 -2.75 -10.73 -20.29
C LEU A 237 -2.65 -11.08 -21.79
N SER A 238 -1.77 -10.38 -22.51
CA SER A 238 -1.49 -10.67 -23.92
C SER A 238 -0.40 -11.74 -24.01
N LEU A 239 -0.79 -12.97 -24.37
CA LEU A 239 0.15 -14.03 -24.74
C LEU A 239 0.68 -13.71 -26.15
N LYS A 240 1.78 -12.96 -26.22
CA LYS A 240 2.56 -12.77 -27.46
C LYS A 240 3.71 -13.76 -27.52
#